data_AF-A0A2E7HJN6-F1
#
_entry.id   AF-A0A2E7HJN6-F1
#
_cell.length_a   1.000
_cell.length_b   1.000
_cell.length_c   1.000
_cell.angle_alpha   90.00
_cell.angle_beta   90.00
_cell.angle_gamma   90.00
#
_symmetry.space_group_name_H-M   'P 1'
#
loop_
_entity.id
_entity.type
_entity.pdbx_description
1 polymer ?
#
loop_
_entity_poly.entity_id
_entity_poly.type
_entity_poly.pdbx_seq_one_letter_code
_entity_poly.pdbx_strand_id
1 'polypeptide(L)'
;MLGMLGLGLLVYGVQQIAGHYDVAGVGYATITEILEGILANPWFLLVLFALKLLATCLTLGSGASGGVFSPSLFMGAALGATFGHLCFWLFGDLGITIAAFAIAGMAASISGTTGALLTAIAIAYEMTRDYNTILLVLIAATTSWTTRKVAVGNSIYTIKQLRRGHVVPEGLQTAMDHARRASDVMAEGDLSNARYRPITSDGRIDGLAAADRAPSTSLSWKSRPC
;
A
#
# COMPACT_ATOMS: atom_id res chain seq x y z
N MET A 1 22.44 -7.99 8.55
CA MET A 1 22.53 -8.95 9.66
C MET A 1 22.12 -8.35 11.01
N LEU A 2 22.56 -7.14 11.37
CA LEU A 2 22.21 -6.49 12.64
C LEU A 2 20.68 -6.38 12.88
N GLY A 3 19.89 -6.00 11.87
CA GLY A 3 18.44 -5.85 12.06
C GLY A 3 17.66 -7.16 12.19
N MET A 4 18.17 -8.29 11.68
CA MET A 4 17.59 -9.61 11.92
C MET A 4 17.87 -10.11 13.34
N LEU A 5 19.04 -9.78 13.90
CA LEU A 5 19.34 -9.99 15.32
C LEU A 5 18.42 -9.16 16.22
N GLY A 6 18.19 -7.89 15.86
CA GLY A 6 17.24 -7.02 16.57
C GLY A 6 15.80 -7.54 16.52
N LEU A 7 15.36 -8.03 15.35
CA LEU A 7 14.05 -8.68 15.21
C LEU A 7 13.94 -9.94 16.09
N GLY A 8 14.98 -10.78 16.11
CA GLY A 8 15.02 -11.98 16.94
C GLY A 8 14.92 -11.66 18.44
N LEU A 9 15.64 -10.65 18.91
CA LEU A 9 15.56 -10.17 20.29
C LEU A 9 14.18 -9.58 20.62
N LEU A 10 13.57 -8.83 19.69
CA LEU A 10 12.23 -8.29 19.87
C LEU A 10 11.19 -9.41 20.01
N VAL A 11 11.20 -10.39 19.11
CA VAL A 11 10.26 -11.53 19.16
C VAL A 11 10.47 -12.34 20.44
N TYR A 12 11.71 -12.59 20.82
CA TYR A 12 12.03 -13.30 22.06
C TYR A 12 11.56 -12.51 23.30
N GLY A 13 11.76 -11.19 23.33
CA GLY A 13 11.29 -10.34 24.42
C GLY A 13 9.77 -10.33 24.55
N VAL A 14 9.05 -10.26 23.42
CA VAL A 14 7.58 -10.35 23.41
C VAL A 14 7.11 -11.72 23.92
N GLN A 15 7.78 -12.80 23.50
CA GLN A 15 7.46 -14.14 23.99
C GLN A 15 7.62 -14.27 25.51
N GLN A 16 8.66 -13.68 26.10
CA GLN A 16 8.88 -13.72 27.55
C GLN A 16 7.85 -12.91 28.34
N ILE A 17 7.29 -11.85 27.75
CA ILE A 17 6.34 -10.96 28.43
C ILE A 17 4.89 -11.41 28.23
N ALA A 18 4.52 -11.78 27.01
CA ALA A 18 3.13 -12.10 26.63
C ALA A 18 2.82 -13.60 26.61
N GLY A 19 3.83 -14.48 26.67
CA GLY A 19 3.67 -15.94 26.63
C GLY A 19 3.25 -16.50 25.27
N HIS A 20 2.92 -15.65 24.29
CA HIS A 20 2.43 -16.01 22.95
C HIS A 20 3.27 -15.36 21.85
N TYR A 21 3.20 -15.92 20.63
CA TYR A 21 4.00 -15.50 19.47
C TYR A 21 3.28 -14.47 18.58
N ASP A 22 2.50 -13.55 19.15
CA ASP A 22 1.57 -12.68 18.39
C ASP A 22 2.27 -11.78 17.36
N VAL A 23 3.51 -11.39 17.65
CA VAL A 23 4.30 -10.53 16.78
C VAL A 23 5.09 -11.34 15.74
N ALA A 24 5.33 -12.63 15.97
CA ALA A 24 6.10 -13.48 15.08
C ALA A 24 5.32 -13.88 13.82
N GLY A 25 6.05 -14.06 12.71
CA GLY A 25 5.47 -14.53 11.46
C GLY A 25 4.40 -13.62 10.85
N VAL A 26 3.44 -14.24 10.16
CA VAL A 26 2.45 -13.58 9.28
C VAL A 26 1.32 -12.92 10.08
N GLY A 27 1.08 -13.36 11.33
CA GLY A 27 0.11 -12.75 12.25
C GLY A 27 -1.35 -13.15 12.03
N TYR A 28 -1.65 -14.17 11.22
CA TYR A 28 -3.04 -14.59 10.99
C TYR A 28 -3.73 -15.11 12.25
N ALA A 29 -3.02 -15.84 13.12
CA ALA A 29 -3.58 -16.32 14.39
C ALA A 29 -4.11 -15.17 15.24
N THR A 30 -3.30 -14.12 15.42
CA THR A 30 -3.68 -12.92 16.17
C THR A 30 -4.82 -12.16 15.50
N ILE A 31 -4.87 -12.10 14.16
CA ILE A 31 -6.02 -11.50 13.46
C ILE A 31 -7.29 -12.28 13.81
N THR A 32 -7.24 -13.61 13.77
CA THR A 32 -8.39 -14.45 14.15
C THR A 32 -8.78 -14.24 15.61
N GLU A 33 -7.83 -14.17 16.55
CA GLU A 33 -8.11 -13.89 17.96
C GLU A 33 -8.73 -12.50 18.20
N ILE A 34 -8.35 -11.50 17.40
CA ILE A 34 -8.98 -10.18 17.41
C ILE A 34 -10.43 -10.27 16.90
N LEU A 35 -10.67 -11.04 15.83
CA LEU A 35 -12.01 -11.21 15.25
C LEU A 35 -12.95 -12.04 16.14
N GLU A 36 -12.41 -13.04 16.84
CA GLU A 36 -13.14 -13.85 17.81
C GLU A 36 -13.36 -13.12 19.14
N GLY A 37 -12.71 -11.97 19.35
CA GLY A 37 -12.82 -11.17 20.57
C GLY A 37 -12.05 -11.74 21.76
N ILE A 38 -11.14 -12.69 21.53
CA ILE A 38 -10.22 -13.22 22.55
C ILE A 38 -9.23 -12.11 22.97
N LEU A 39 -8.71 -11.37 21.99
CA LEU A 39 -7.86 -10.20 22.19
C LEU A 39 -8.69 -8.91 22.13
N ALA A 40 -9.37 -8.58 23.24
CA ALA A 40 -10.27 -7.42 23.33
C ALA A 40 -9.68 -6.19 24.05
N ASN A 41 -8.43 -6.25 24.53
CA ASN A 41 -7.86 -5.11 25.25
C ASN A 41 -7.32 -4.05 24.27
N PRO A 42 -7.91 -2.85 24.19
CA PRO A 42 -7.52 -1.83 23.20
C PRO A 42 -6.08 -1.32 23.40
N TRP A 43 -5.59 -1.28 24.63
CA TRP A 43 -4.21 -0.86 24.91
C TRP A 43 -3.21 -1.90 24.39
N PHE A 44 -3.51 -3.19 24.59
CA PHE A 44 -2.67 -4.28 24.10
C PHE A 44 -2.61 -4.31 22.57
N LEU A 45 -3.74 -4.06 21.90
CA LEU A 45 -3.81 -3.97 20.43
C LEU A 45 -2.94 -2.84 19.86
N LEU A 46 -2.89 -1.68 20.52
CA LEU A 46 -2.00 -0.57 20.12
C LEU A 46 -0.53 -0.94 20.28
N VAL A 47 -0.18 -1.64 21.37
CA VAL A 47 1.19 -2.14 21.58
C VAL A 47 1.55 -3.16 20.50
N LEU A 48 0.66 -4.08 20.15
CA LEU A 48 0.87 -5.05 19.07
C LEU A 48 1.04 -4.36 17.71
N PHE A 49 0.25 -3.33 17.41
CA PHE A 49 0.41 -2.52 16.21
C PHE A 49 1.82 -1.91 16.14
N ALA A 50 2.28 -1.26 17.21
CA ALA A 50 3.60 -0.63 17.26
C ALA A 50 4.73 -1.66 17.12
N LEU A 51 4.61 -2.81 17.80
CA LEU A 51 5.59 -3.89 17.70
C LEU A 51 5.64 -4.49 16.29
N LYS A 52 4.50 -4.71 15.63
CA LYS A 52 4.46 -5.22 14.25
C LYS A 52 5.03 -4.22 13.26
N LEU A 53 4.78 -2.92 13.46
CA LEU A 53 5.38 -1.86 12.65
C LEU A 53 6.92 -1.86 12.80
N LEU A 54 7.44 -1.95 14.03
CA LEU A 54 8.88 -2.04 14.26
C LEU A 54 9.48 -3.32 13.65
N ALA A 55 8.84 -4.47 13.86
CA ALA A 55 9.27 -5.74 13.31
C ALA A 55 9.36 -5.71 11.77
N THR A 56 8.37 -5.10 11.12
CA THR A 56 8.32 -5.01 9.64
C THR A 56 9.36 -4.04 9.11
N CYS A 57 9.57 -2.89 9.78
CA CYS A 57 10.66 -1.96 9.47
C CYS A 57 12.04 -2.62 9.61
N LEU A 58 12.29 -3.37 10.69
CA LEU A 58 13.56 -4.09 10.89
C LEU A 58 13.78 -5.19 9.86
N THR A 59 12.72 -5.93 9.50
CA THR A 59 12.77 -7.00 8.49
C THR A 59 13.09 -6.43 7.11
N LEU A 60 12.32 -5.44 6.65
CA LEU A 60 12.50 -4.82 5.35
C LEU A 60 13.80 -4.01 5.27
N GLY A 61 14.16 -3.30 6.35
CA GLY A 61 15.40 -2.53 6.46
C GLY A 61 16.66 -3.39 6.48
N SER A 62 16.55 -4.65 6.90
CA SER A 62 17.65 -5.62 6.85
C SER A 62 17.90 -6.22 5.47
N GLY A 63 17.06 -5.89 4.47
CA GLY A 63 17.12 -6.47 3.13
C GLY A 63 16.50 -7.86 3.03
N ALA A 64 15.71 -8.31 4.01
CA ALA A 64 14.99 -9.56 3.90
C ALA A 64 13.85 -9.45 2.87
N SER A 65 13.63 -10.52 2.11
CA SER A 65 12.57 -10.58 1.11
C SER A 65 11.23 -10.90 1.79
N GLY A 66 10.50 -9.85 2.18
CA GLY A 66 9.17 -9.94 2.78
C GLY A 66 8.13 -9.10 2.04
N GLY A 67 6.92 -9.63 1.93
CA GLY A 67 5.75 -8.87 1.46
C GLY A 67 5.27 -7.87 2.52
N VAL A 68 4.64 -6.78 2.08
CA VAL A 68 4.04 -5.76 2.98
C VAL A 68 2.55 -6.00 3.23
N PHE A 69 1.96 -6.98 2.54
CA PHE A 69 0.51 -7.20 2.55
C PHE A 69 -0.02 -7.73 3.89
N SER A 70 0.50 -8.87 4.35
CA SER A 70 0.10 -9.47 5.63
C SER A 70 0.36 -8.56 6.84
N PRO A 71 1.52 -7.89 6.98
CA PRO A 71 1.71 -6.99 8.12
C PRO A 71 0.76 -5.79 8.08
N SER A 72 0.44 -5.26 6.90
CA SER A 72 -0.60 -4.23 6.77
C SER A 72 -1.96 -4.74 7.25
N LEU A 73 -2.36 -5.95 6.87
CA LEU A 73 -3.59 -6.58 7.37
C LEU A 73 -3.63 -6.66 8.89
N PHE A 74 -2.57 -7.20 9.51
CA PHE A 74 -2.46 -7.30 10.96
C PHE A 74 -2.59 -5.93 11.63
N MET A 75 -1.83 -4.95 11.12
CA MET A 75 -1.84 -3.58 11.66
C MET A 75 -3.23 -2.93 11.51
N GLY A 76 -3.91 -3.17 10.39
CA GLY A 76 -5.27 -2.70 10.14
C GLY A 76 -6.30 -3.35 11.07
N ALA A 77 -6.18 -4.66 11.33
CA ALA A 77 -7.05 -5.37 12.27
C ALA A 77 -6.93 -4.81 13.69
N ALA A 78 -5.70 -4.64 14.17
CA ALA A 78 -5.42 -4.12 15.51
C ALA A 78 -5.92 -2.67 15.68
N LEU A 79 -5.65 -1.79 14.72
CA LEU A 79 -6.15 -0.41 14.76
C LEU A 79 -7.67 -0.34 14.61
N GLY A 80 -8.26 -1.13 13.72
CA GLY A 80 -9.70 -1.19 13.52
C GLY A 80 -10.44 -1.67 14.77
N ALA A 81 -9.96 -2.74 15.41
CA ALA A 81 -10.52 -3.24 16.66
C ALA A 81 -10.38 -2.21 17.80
N THR A 82 -9.22 -1.56 17.93
CA THR A 82 -9.00 -0.48 18.90
C THR A 82 -9.99 0.67 18.67
N PHE A 83 -10.19 1.06 17.41
CA PHE A 83 -11.15 2.09 17.04
C PHE A 83 -12.60 1.66 17.36
N GLY A 84 -12.96 0.39 17.11
CA GLY A 84 -14.26 -0.17 17.50
C GLY A 84 -14.51 -0.09 19.00
N HIS A 85 -13.52 -0.46 19.83
CA HIS A 85 -13.59 -0.31 21.28
C HIS A 85 -13.73 1.15 21.72
N LEU A 86 -13.03 2.07 21.06
CA LEU A 86 -13.12 3.50 21.33
C LEU A 86 -14.53 4.03 21.00
N CYS A 87 -15.08 3.66 19.84
CA CYS A 87 -16.45 4.00 19.45
C CYS A 87 -17.48 3.45 20.44
N PHE A 88 -17.33 2.20 20.87
CA PHE A 88 -18.20 1.60 21.87
C PHE A 88 -18.15 2.35 23.21
N TRP A 89 -16.96 2.80 23.62
CA TRP A 89 -16.80 3.58 24.85
C TRP A 89 -17.42 4.98 24.78
N LEU A 90 -17.34 5.64 23.61
CA LEU A 90 -17.87 7.00 23.39
C LEU A 90 -19.38 7.04 23.15
N PHE A 91 -19.90 6.12 22.34
CA PHE A 91 -21.28 6.17 21.83
C PHE A 91 -22.16 5.02 22.33
N GLY A 92 -21.58 4.05 23.05
CA GLY A 92 -22.29 2.84 23.49
C GLY A 92 -22.46 1.81 22.39
N ASP A 93 -23.47 0.96 22.54
CA ASP A 93 -23.79 -0.07 21.56
C ASP A 93 -24.43 0.54 20.31
N LEU A 94 -23.69 0.54 19.20
CA LEU A 94 -24.12 1.01 17.89
C LEU A 94 -24.74 -0.12 17.04
N GLY A 95 -24.87 -1.33 17.57
CA GLY A 95 -25.26 -2.52 16.81
C GLY A 95 -24.20 -3.01 15.82
N ILE A 96 -22.97 -2.52 15.94
CA ILE A 96 -21.82 -2.89 15.10
C ILE A 96 -20.81 -3.62 15.97
N THR A 97 -20.43 -4.84 15.57
CA THR A 97 -19.45 -5.64 16.32
C THR A 97 -18.04 -5.06 16.18
N ILE A 98 -17.21 -5.26 17.20
CA ILE A 98 -15.78 -4.87 17.17
C ILE A 98 -15.05 -5.55 16.01
N ALA A 99 -15.42 -6.80 15.69
CA ALA A 99 -14.89 -7.54 14.54
C ALA A 99 -15.16 -6.83 13.22
N ALA A 100 -16.35 -6.24 13.03
CA ALA A 100 -16.67 -5.47 11.82
C ALA A 100 -15.75 -4.24 11.67
N PHE A 101 -15.42 -3.55 12.76
CA PHE A 101 -14.44 -2.46 12.75
C PHE A 101 -13.02 -2.95 12.46
N ALA A 102 -12.62 -4.09 13.01
CA ALA A 102 -11.33 -4.73 12.70
C ALA A 102 -11.20 -5.04 11.20
N ILE A 103 -12.26 -5.60 10.59
CA ILE A 103 -12.32 -5.94 9.17
C ILE A 103 -12.29 -4.69 8.28
N ALA A 104 -13.02 -3.64 8.68
CA ALA A 104 -12.94 -2.34 8.01
C ALA A 104 -11.52 -1.75 8.07
N GLY A 105 -10.84 -1.85 9.21
CA GLY A 105 -9.44 -1.44 9.38
C GLY A 105 -8.47 -2.26 8.53
N MET A 106 -8.67 -3.58 8.43
CA MET A 106 -7.92 -4.46 7.53
C MET A 106 -8.03 -3.99 6.07
N ALA A 107 -9.25 -3.78 5.57
CA ALA A 107 -9.47 -3.33 4.21
C ALA A 107 -8.90 -1.92 3.96
N ALA A 108 -9.08 -1.01 4.92
CA ALA A 108 -8.55 0.35 4.87
C ALA A 108 -7.03 0.37 4.75
N SER A 109 -6.33 -0.40 5.58
CA SER A 109 -4.87 -0.48 5.55
C SER A 109 -4.33 -1.07 4.24
N ILE A 110 -4.94 -2.11 3.69
CA ILE A 110 -4.54 -2.67 2.38
C ILE A 110 -4.75 -1.64 1.29
N SER A 111 -5.96 -1.06 1.23
CA SER A 111 -6.35 -0.11 0.20
C SER A 111 -5.41 1.10 0.18
N GLY A 112 -5.10 1.63 1.37
CA GLY A 112 -4.19 2.76 1.56
C GLY A 112 -2.70 2.44 1.41
N THR A 113 -2.25 1.19 1.52
CA THR A 113 -0.82 0.87 1.31
C THR A 113 -0.55 0.42 -0.12
N THR A 114 -1.37 -0.49 -0.62
CA THR A 114 -1.20 -1.14 -1.93
C THR A 114 -1.84 -0.36 -3.07
N GLY A 115 -2.90 0.42 -2.80
CA GLY A 115 -3.71 1.06 -3.85
C GLY A 115 -4.74 0.15 -4.50
N ALA A 116 -4.84 -1.11 -4.07
CA ALA A 116 -5.77 -2.10 -4.61
C ALA A 116 -7.13 -2.04 -3.87
N LEU A 117 -7.90 -0.98 -4.12
CA LEU A 117 -9.17 -0.70 -3.44
C LEU A 117 -10.19 -1.85 -3.60
N LEU A 118 -10.49 -2.26 -4.84
CA LEU A 118 -11.49 -3.30 -5.12
C LEU A 118 -11.09 -4.65 -4.52
N THR A 119 -9.81 -5.00 -4.60
CA THR A 119 -9.27 -6.24 -4.04
C THR A 119 -9.39 -6.26 -2.52
N ALA A 120 -9.11 -5.14 -1.84
CA ALA A 120 -9.26 -5.04 -0.39
C ALA A 120 -10.72 -5.27 0.06
N ILE A 121 -11.67 -4.68 -0.66
CA ILE A 121 -13.10 -4.85 -0.39
C ILE A 121 -13.55 -6.30 -0.64
N ALA A 122 -13.11 -6.90 -1.76
CA ALA A 122 -13.45 -8.29 -2.09
C ALA A 122 -12.91 -9.28 -1.03
N ILE A 123 -11.67 -9.09 -0.56
CA ILE A 123 -11.08 -9.93 0.49
C ILE A 123 -11.88 -9.79 1.80
N ALA A 124 -12.19 -8.56 2.21
CA ALA A 124 -12.97 -8.33 3.41
C ALA A 124 -14.38 -8.95 3.34
N TYR A 125 -15.03 -8.86 2.17
CA TYR A 125 -16.33 -9.50 1.94
C TYR A 125 -16.25 -11.04 1.96
N GLU A 126 -15.24 -11.64 1.35
CA GLU A 126 -15.07 -13.11 1.38
C GLU A 126 -14.84 -13.63 2.80
N MET A 127 -14.15 -12.87 3.64
CA MET A 127 -13.91 -13.24 5.04
C MET A 127 -15.16 -13.15 5.91
N THR A 128 -16.04 -12.15 5.70
CA THR A 128 -17.23 -11.95 6.55
C THR A 128 -18.48 -12.61 6.00
N ARG A 129 -18.67 -12.60 4.67
CA ARG A 129 -19.92 -12.94 3.97
C ARG A 129 -21.16 -12.25 4.54
N ASP A 130 -20.98 -11.08 5.15
CA ASP A 130 -22.04 -10.28 5.73
C ASP A 130 -22.19 -8.96 4.95
N TYR A 131 -23.41 -8.72 4.48
CA TYR A 131 -23.76 -7.52 3.72
C TYR A 131 -23.84 -6.27 4.59
N ASN A 132 -24.12 -6.39 5.89
CA ASN A 132 -24.20 -5.21 6.75
C ASN A 132 -22.81 -4.58 6.96
N THR A 133 -21.79 -5.42 7.09
CA THR A 133 -20.39 -4.99 7.26
C THR A 133 -19.80 -4.37 5.98
N ILE A 134 -20.32 -4.69 4.79
CA ILE A 134 -19.72 -4.26 3.52
C ILE A 134 -19.75 -2.73 3.35
N LEU A 135 -20.79 -2.07 3.85
CA LEU A 135 -20.92 -0.62 3.73
C LEU A 135 -19.84 0.10 4.55
N LEU A 136 -19.58 -0.39 5.76
CA LEU A 136 -18.52 0.11 6.62
C LEU A 136 -17.14 -0.07 5.98
N VAL A 137 -16.88 -1.26 5.43
CA VAL A 137 -15.65 -1.59 4.70
C VAL A 137 -15.45 -0.67 3.51
N LEU A 138 -16.49 -0.42 2.71
CA LEU A 138 -16.42 0.43 1.53
C LEU A 138 -16.03 1.86 1.91
N ILE A 139 -16.66 2.43 2.93
CA ILE A 139 -16.39 3.79 3.40
C ILE A 139 -14.95 3.88 3.94
N ALA A 140 -14.53 2.92 4.77
CA ALA A 140 -13.18 2.91 5.34
C ALA A 140 -12.08 2.71 4.27
N ALA A 141 -12.30 1.82 3.31
CA ALA A 141 -11.33 1.53 2.25
C ALA A 141 -11.20 2.67 1.23
N THR A 142 -12.32 3.32 0.88
CA THR A 142 -12.32 4.48 -0.04
C THR A 142 -11.68 5.69 0.61
N THR A 143 -12.03 6.03 1.86
CA THR A 143 -11.42 7.14 2.60
C THR A 143 -9.92 6.96 2.80
N SER A 144 -9.47 5.75 3.12
CA SER A 144 -8.03 5.45 3.21
C SER A 144 -7.32 5.61 1.86
N TRP A 145 -7.92 5.11 0.78
CA TRP A 145 -7.34 5.21 -0.56
C TRP A 145 -7.26 6.65 -1.07
N THR A 146 -8.32 7.44 -0.87
CA THR A 146 -8.34 8.86 -1.25
C THR A 146 -7.33 9.65 -0.44
N THR A 147 -7.28 9.45 0.87
CA THR A 147 -6.30 10.09 1.76
C THR A 147 -4.88 9.77 1.30
N ARG A 148 -4.61 8.50 0.98
CA ARG A 148 -3.32 8.09 0.41
C ARG A 148 -3.05 8.83 -0.90
N LYS A 149 -3.98 8.81 -1.86
CA LYS A 149 -3.77 9.45 -3.17
C LYS A 149 -3.47 10.95 -3.06
N VAL A 150 -4.08 11.63 -2.10
CA VAL A 150 -3.84 13.06 -1.84
C VAL A 150 -2.48 13.28 -1.16
N ALA A 151 -2.11 12.44 -0.19
CA ALA A 151 -0.86 12.60 0.57
C ALA A 151 0.38 12.08 -0.17
N VAL A 152 0.26 10.95 -0.86
CA VAL A 152 1.34 10.22 -1.53
C VAL A 152 0.80 9.64 -2.85
N GLY A 153 1.18 10.27 -3.97
CA GLY A 153 0.66 9.89 -5.29
C GLY A 153 0.93 8.43 -5.68
N ASN A 154 2.04 7.85 -5.22
CA ASN A 154 2.47 6.50 -5.61
C ASN A 154 2.17 5.44 -4.54
N SER A 155 1.76 4.25 -4.98
CA SER A 155 1.63 3.08 -4.08
C SER A 155 2.97 2.50 -3.65
N ILE A 156 2.96 1.69 -2.59
CA ILE A 156 4.19 0.98 -2.15
C ILE A 156 4.78 0.07 -3.24
N TYR A 157 3.94 -0.49 -4.11
CA TYR A 157 4.38 -1.34 -5.21
C TYR A 157 4.92 -0.53 -6.38
N THR A 158 4.27 0.60 -6.70
CA THR A 158 4.73 1.54 -7.73
C THR A 158 6.12 2.08 -7.36
N ILE A 159 6.31 2.52 -6.11
CA ILE A 159 7.61 3.03 -5.62
C ILE A 159 8.72 1.98 -5.75
N LYS A 160 8.42 0.70 -5.47
CA LYS A 160 9.39 -0.39 -5.64
C LYS A 160 9.79 -0.61 -7.10
N GLN A 161 8.85 -0.47 -8.04
CA GLN A 161 9.14 -0.57 -9.48
C GLN A 161 9.94 0.63 -9.98
N LEU A 162 9.57 1.85 -9.57
CA LEU A 162 10.32 3.06 -9.92
C LEU A 162 11.78 2.99 -9.42
N ARG A 163 12.02 2.47 -8.21
CA ARG A 163 13.39 2.25 -7.70
C ARG A 163 14.20 1.25 -8.52
N ARG A 164 13.55 0.36 -9.28
CA ARG A 164 14.20 -0.58 -10.20
C ARG A 164 14.41 0.01 -11.60
N GLY A 165 14.05 1.28 -11.81
CA GLY A 165 14.14 1.95 -13.10
C GLY A 165 12.97 1.64 -14.04
N HIS A 166 11.92 0.97 -13.55
CA HIS A 166 10.73 0.68 -14.36
C HIS A 166 9.70 1.77 -14.16
N VAL A 167 9.43 2.54 -15.20
CA VAL A 167 8.31 3.49 -15.23
C VAL A 167 7.01 2.72 -15.41
N VAL A 168 6.03 3.00 -14.55
CA VAL A 168 4.68 2.46 -14.66
C VAL A 168 3.79 3.61 -15.12
N PRO A 169 3.44 3.68 -16.42
CA PRO A 169 2.50 4.67 -16.91
C PRO A 169 1.15 4.45 -16.22
N GLU A 170 0.53 5.53 -15.75
CA GLU A 170 -0.81 5.48 -15.14
C GLU A 170 -1.86 6.10 -16.07
N GLY A 171 -3.07 5.52 -16.08
CA GLY A 171 -4.24 6.07 -16.76
C GLY A 171 -4.06 6.18 -18.28
N LEU A 172 -4.12 7.40 -18.80
CA LEU A 172 -4.11 7.66 -20.25
C LEU A 172 -2.78 7.26 -20.91
N GLN A 173 -1.65 7.38 -20.20
CA GLN A 173 -0.34 7.02 -20.75
C GLN A 173 -0.27 5.52 -21.08
N THR A 174 -0.85 4.67 -20.23
CA THR A 174 -0.96 3.22 -20.49
C THR A 174 -1.78 2.93 -21.74
N ALA A 175 -2.89 3.65 -21.93
CA ALA A 175 -3.76 3.48 -23.10
C ALA A 175 -3.05 3.92 -24.39
N MET A 176 -2.25 4.99 -24.33
CA MET A 176 -1.45 5.46 -25.45
C MET A 176 -0.31 4.49 -25.79
N ASP A 177 0.33 3.88 -24.79
CA ASP A 177 1.37 2.86 -25.03
C ASP A 177 0.80 1.61 -25.71
N HIS A 178 -0.44 1.20 -25.38
CA HIS A 178 -1.12 0.10 -26.07
C HIS A 178 -1.50 0.44 -27.52
N ALA A 179 -1.64 1.73 -27.86
CA ALA A 179 -1.94 2.18 -29.20
C ALA A 179 -0.69 2.31 -30.09
N ARG A 180 0.52 2.24 -29.52
CA ARG A 180 1.78 2.26 -30.29
C ARG A 180 1.99 0.92 -31.01
N ARG A 181 2.44 0.96 -32.26
CA ARG A 181 2.79 -0.26 -32.99
C ARG A 181 4.08 -0.82 -32.42
N ALA A 182 4.13 -2.15 -32.26
CA ALA A 182 5.32 -2.84 -31.76
C ALA A 182 6.56 -2.56 -32.63
N SER A 183 6.39 -2.36 -33.94
CA SER A 183 7.47 -1.96 -34.86
C SER A 183 8.14 -0.65 -34.43
N ASP A 184 7.36 0.30 -33.94
CA ASP A 184 7.82 1.65 -33.62
C ASP A 184 8.55 1.64 -32.27
N VAL A 185 8.09 0.81 -31.32
CA VAL A 185 8.75 0.58 -30.03
C VAL A 185 10.07 -0.19 -30.19
N MET A 186 10.11 -1.18 -31.09
CA MET A 186 11.31 -1.96 -31.37
C MET A 186 12.37 -1.16 -32.16
N ALA A 187 11.95 -0.24 -33.03
CA ALA A 187 12.85 0.62 -33.79
C ALA A 187 13.48 1.75 -32.95
N GLU A 188 12.80 2.23 -31.92
CA GLU A 188 13.25 3.36 -31.09
C GLU A 188 14.16 2.95 -29.91
N GLY A 189 14.54 1.67 -29.81
CA GLY A 189 15.59 1.16 -28.92
C GLY A 189 15.55 1.73 -27.50
N ASP A 190 14.58 1.31 -26.69
CA ASP A 190 14.39 1.62 -25.26
C ASP A 190 14.90 2.99 -24.75
N LEU A 191 14.63 4.07 -25.49
CA LEU A 191 14.80 5.44 -25.01
C LEU A 191 13.66 5.87 -24.05
N SER A 192 12.80 4.93 -23.65
CA SER A 192 11.66 5.18 -22.74
C SER A 192 12.13 5.65 -21.35
N ASN A 193 13.24 5.08 -20.87
CA ASN A 193 13.82 5.38 -19.56
C ASN A 193 14.48 6.78 -19.51
N ALA A 194 14.96 7.30 -20.63
CA ALA A 194 15.66 8.59 -20.70
C ALA A 194 14.74 9.82 -20.58
N ARG A 195 13.41 9.64 -20.72
CA ARG A 195 12.41 10.71 -20.62
C ARG A 195 11.75 10.83 -19.25
N TYR A 196 12.17 10.02 -18.28
CA TYR A 196 11.68 10.14 -16.90
C TYR A 196 12.18 11.47 -16.28
N ARG A 197 11.33 12.50 -16.33
CA ARG A 197 11.46 13.66 -15.45
C ARG A 197 10.71 13.34 -14.16
N PRO A 198 11.39 13.14 -13.03
CA PRO A 198 10.69 12.90 -11.78
C PRO A 198 9.77 14.10 -11.50
N ILE A 199 8.50 13.83 -11.25
CA ILE A 199 7.59 14.82 -10.70
C ILE A 199 8.09 15.06 -9.28
N THR A 200 8.72 16.20 -9.04
CA THR A 200 9.15 16.62 -7.70
C THR A 200 7.92 16.71 -6.79
N SER A 201 8.13 16.49 -5.49
CA SER A 201 7.11 16.47 -4.44
C SER A 201 6.28 17.77 -4.30
N ASP A 202 6.53 18.77 -5.13
CA ASP A 202 5.92 20.11 -5.11
C ASP A 202 5.02 20.39 -6.33
N GLY A 203 4.77 19.39 -7.19
CA GLY A 203 3.82 19.50 -8.31
C GLY A 203 4.19 20.48 -9.43
N ARG A 204 5.36 21.11 -9.38
CA ARG A 204 5.81 22.12 -10.34
C ARG A 204 6.63 21.49 -11.48
N ILE A 205 6.17 21.68 -12.71
CA ILE A 205 6.93 21.38 -13.93
C ILE A 205 7.98 22.47 -14.19
N ASP A 206 9.13 22.40 -13.52
CA ASP A 206 10.23 23.32 -13.84
C ASP A 206 10.83 22.96 -15.21
N GLY A 207 10.56 23.80 -16.22
CA GLY A 207 11.13 23.60 -17.55
C GLY A 207 10.47 24.30 -18.74
N LEU A 208 9.51 25.22 -18.54
CA LEU A 208 8.92 25.97 -19.66
C LEU A 208 9.93 26.88 -20.40
N ALA A 209 11.16 27.06 -19.91
CA ALA A 209 12.14 27.99 -20.47
C ALA A 209 13.20 27.37 -21.41
N ALA A 210 13.20 26.06 -21.67
CA ALA A 210 14.26 25.40 -22.46
C ALA A 210 13.79 24.82 -23.82
N ALA A 211 12.49 24.81 -24.12
CA ALA A 211 11.96 24.27 -25.37
C ALA A 211 12.09 25.22 -26.58
N ASP A 212 12.41 26.50 -26.35
CA ASP A 212 12.55 27.53 -27.39
C ASP A 212 13.91 27.52 -28.12
N ARG A 213 14.75 26.50 -27.89
CA ARG A 213 16.06 26.35 -28.55
C ARG A 213 16.22 25.03 -29.31
N ALA A 214 15.20 24.61 -30.04
CA ALA A 214 15.40 23.67 -31.14
C ALA A 214 15.91 24.44 -32.38
N PRO A 215 17.06 24.07 -32.98
CA PRO A 215 17.49 24.69 -34.22
C PRO A 215 16.50 24.33 -35.33
N SER A 216 16.03 25.34 -36.06
CA SER A 216 15.19 25.21 -37.23
C SER A 216 15.94 24.48 -38.35
N THR A 217 15.93 23.15 -38.36
CA THR A 217 16.32 22.38 -39.55
C THR A 217 15.11 22.29 -40.47
N SER A 218 15.14 23.16 -41.47
CA SER A 218 14.23 23.25 -42.60
C SER A 218 13.90 21.89 -43.21
N LEU A 219 12.60 21.67 -43.43
CA LEU A 219 12.08 20.69 -44.38
C LEU A 219 12.85 20.74 -45.70
N SER A 220 13.42 19.61 -46.10
CA SER A 220 13.83 19.35 -47.48
C SER A 220 13.27 17.99 -47.89
N TRP A 221 12.02 18.01 -48.35
CA TRP A 221 11.45 16.94 -49.16
C TRP A 221 12.21 16.91 -50.49
N LYS A 222 13.24 16.07 -50.59
CA LYS A 222 13.88 15.75 -51.86
C LYS A 222 13.66 14.28 -52.19
N SER A 223 12.67 14.10 -53.05
CA SER A 223 12.42 12.94 -53.91
C SER A 223 13.65 12.10 -54.23
N ARG A 224 13.50 10.78 -54.14
CA ARG A 224 14.27 9.84 -54.97
C ARG A 224 13.33 8.86 -55.67
N PRO A 225 13.56 8.59 -56.97
CA PRO A 225 12.69 7.78 -57.82
C PRO A 225 13.14 6.31 -57.87
N CYS A 226 12.19 5.48 -58.33
CA CYS A 226 12.26 4.08 -58.75
C CYS A 226 12.45 3.03 -57.64
#